data_AF-A0A1W1C7P7-F1
#
_entry.id   AF-A0A1W1C7P7-F1
#
_cell.length_a   1.000
_cell.length_b   1.000
_cell.length_c   1.000
_cell.angle_alpha   90.00
_cell.angle_beta   90.00
_cell.angle_gamma   90.00
#
_symmetry.space_group_name_H-M   'P 1'
#
loop_
_entity.id
_entity.type
_entity.pdbx_description
1 polymer ?
#
loop_
_entity_poly.entity_id
_entity_poly.type
_entity_poly.pdbx_seq_one_letter_code
_entity_poly.pdbx_strand_id
1 'polypeptide(L)'
;MKTITAKEFDEKFDNGEDISEYLDFSKATRANALKTDTKKVNVDFPQWIIESLDKEAKKIGVTRQSIIKVWIAERLKEETGHLQAS
;
A
#
# COMPACT_ATOMS: atom_id res chain seq x y z
N MET A 1 -29.50 10.68 -5.48
CA MET A 1 -29.51 10.21 -4.08
C MET A 1 -30.85 10.56 -3.49
N LYS A 2 -31.59 9.58 -2.98
CA LYS A 2 -32.78 9.84 -2.17
C LYS A 2 -32.34 10.07 -0.72
N THR A 3 -33.18 10.73 0.07
CA THR A 3 -32.88 11.08 1.47
C THR A 3 -33.81 10.35 2.42
N ILE A 4 -33.26 9.76 3.47
CA ILE A 4 -33.98 9.14 4.60
C ILE A 4 -33.33 9.60 5.91
N THR A 5 -33.99 9.37 7.04
CA THR A 5 -33.37 9.64 8.34
C THR A 5 -32.26 8.63 8.61
N ALA A 6 -31.30 8.99 9.46
CA ALA A 6 -30.22 8.07 9.85
C ALA A 6 -30.77 6.81 10.51
N LYS A 7 -31.84 6.94 11.32
CA LYS A 7 -32.48 5.79 11.98
C LYS A 7 -33.08 4.81 10.97
N GLU A 8 -33.79 5.31 9.96
CA GLU A 8 -34.36 4.45 8.91
C GLU A 8 -33.27 3.80 8.05
N PHE A 9 -32.14 4.49 7.85
CA PHE A 9 -31.00 3.94 7.15
C PHE A 9 -30.39 2.75 7.91
N ASP A 10 -30.15 2.92 9.22
CA ASP A 10 -29.59 1.87 10.08
C ASP A 10 -30.51 0.64 10.13
N GLU A 11 -31.82 0.85 10.32
CA GLU A 11 -32.81 -0.23 10.33
C GLU A 11 -32.81 -1.02 9.01
N LYS A 12 -32.77 -0.33 7.86
CA LYS A 12 -32.70 -0.97 6.54
C LYS A 12 -31.41 -1.75 6.33
N PHE A 13 -30.28 -1.18 6.77
CA PHE A 13 -28.98 -1.84 6.68
C PHE A 13 -28.95 -3.13 7.53
N ASP A 14 -29.41 -3.06 8.78
CA ASP A 14 -29.44 -4.19 9.71
C ASP A 14 -30.40 -5.30 9.27
N ASN A 15 -31.49 -4.93 8.60
CA ASN A 15 -32.44 -5.87 7.99
C ASN A 15 -31.93 -6.51 6.69
N GLY A 16 -30.75 -6.09 6.18
CA GLY A 16 -30.20 -6.58 4.93
C GLY A 16 -30.95 -6.09 3.68
N GLU A 17 -31.68 -4.98 3.78
CA GLU A 17 -32.35 -4.34 2.65
C GLU A 17 -31.35 -3.62 1.73
N ASP A 18 -31.72 -3.43 0.46
CA ASP A 18 -30.90 -2.65 -0.47
C ASP A 18 -30.99 -1.15 -0.15
N ILE A 19 -29.86 -0.57 0.23
CA ILE A 19 -29.71 0.85 0.56
C ILE A 19 -28.97 1.65 -0.53
N SER A 20 -28.67 1.03 -1.68
CA SER A 20 -27.82 1.61 -2.73
C SER A 20 -28.36 2.95 -3.26
N GLU A 21 -29.68 3.15 -3.27
CA GLU A 21 -30.31 4.40 -3.73
C GLU A 21 -30.08 5.61 -2.79
N TYR A 22 -29.63 5.35 -1.57
CA TYR A 22 -29.32 6.33 -0.53
C TYR A 22 -27.81 6.57 -0.36
N LEU A 23 -26.95 5.83 -1.08
CA LEU A 23 -25.49 5.95 -1.00
C LEU A 23 -24.96 6.84 -2.13
N ASP A 24 -24.04 7.75 -1.79
CA ASP A 24 -23.25 8.50 -2.77
C ASP A 24 -21.96 7.74 -3.11
N PHE A 25 -21.96 7.06 -4.24
CA PHE A 25 -20.80 6.30 -4.72
C PHE A 25 -19.73 7.16 -5.40
N SER A 26 -19.94 8.46 -5.60
CA SER A 26 -18.95 9.33 -6.26
C SER A 26 -17.61 9.40 -5.51
N LYS A 27 -17.64 9.14 -4.20
CA LYS A 27 -16.47 9.08 -3.31
C LYS A 27 -16.23 7.68 -2.73
N ALA A 28 -16.92 6.66 -3.23
CA ALA A 28 -16.75 5.31 -2.71
C ALA A 28 -15.35 4.78 -3.07
N THR A 29 -14.50 4.66 -2.05
CA THR A 29 -13.19 4.03 -2.16
C THR A 29 -13.22 2.67 -1.50
N ARG A 30 -12.70 1.65 -2.17
CA ARG A 30 -12.48 0.35 -1.54
C ARG A 30 -11.34 0.50 -0.52
N ALA A 31 -11.55 0.08 0.73
CA ALA A 31 -10.52 0.16 1.77
C ALA A 31 -9.22 -0.59 1.40
N ASN A 32 -9.32 -1.64 0.58
CA ASN A 32 -8.21 -2.41 0.03
C ASN A 32 -7.64 -1.86 -1.31
N ALA A 33 -8.20 -0.77 -1.84
CA ALA A 33 -7.61 -0.03 -2.97
C ALA A 33 -6.64 1.08 -2.50
N LEU A 34 -6.55 1.33 -1.20
CA LEU A 34 -5.53 2.20 -0.63
C LEU A 34 -4.15 1.52 -0.74
N LYS A 35 -3.36 1.97 -1.74
CA LYS A 35 -1.89 1.79 -1.87
C LYS A 35 -1.38 0.50 -2.53
N THR A 36 -1.95 0.09 -3.65
CA THR A 36 -1.28 -0.87 -4.57
C THR A 36 -0.61 -0.20 -5.77
N ASP A 37 -0.64 1.13 -5.83
CA ASP A 37 0.01 1.89 -6.90
C ASP A 37 1.53 1.69 -6.85
N THR A 38 2.03 0.86 -7.76
CA THR A 38 3.46 0.66 -7.96
C THR A 38 3.94 1.62 -9.05
N LYS A 39 4.94 2.43 -8.74
CA LYS A 39 5.60 3.30 -9.73
C LYS A 39 6.93 2.67 -10.14
N LYS A 40 7.13 2.50 -11.45
CA LYS A 40 8.42 2.06 -11.98
C LYS A 40 9.45 3.19 -11.87
N VAL A 41 10.61 2.86 -11.34
CA VAL A 41 11.77 3.76 -11.26
C VAL A 41 12.94 3.05 -11.95
N ASN A 42 13.68 3.78 -12.79
CA ASN A 42 14.92 3.30 -13.40
C ASN A 42 16.09 3.92 -12.64
N VAL A 43 17.08 3.10 -12.27
CA VAL A 43 18.27 3.51 -11.52
C VAL A 43 19.47 2.77 -12.09
N ASP A 44 20.55 3.50 -12.34
CA ASP A 44 21.83 2.91 -12.72
C ASP A 44 22.72 2.71 -11.49
N PHE A 45 23.40 1.57 -11.43
CA PHE A 45 24.34 1.24 -10.36
C PHE A 45 25.72 0.92 -10.96
N PRO A 46 26.82 1.30 -10.30
CA PRO A 46 28.14 0.80 -10.63
C PRO A 46 28.18 -0.74 -10.63
N GLN A 47 28.98 -1.31 -11.52
CA GLN A 47 29.11 -2.76 -11.70
C GLN A 47 29.41 -3.50 -10.38
N TRP A 48 30.32 -2.98 -9.56
CA TRP A 48 30.70 -3.58 -8.28
C TRP A 48 29.54 -3.64 -7.27
N ILE A 49 28.58 -2.69 -7.34
CA ILE A 49 27.38 -2.72 -6.52
C ILE A 49 26.47 -3.87 -6.97
N ILE A 50 26.27 -4.01 -8.28
CA ILE A 50 25.43 -5.07 -8.86
C ILE A 50 25.96 -6.45 -8.47
N GLU A 51 27.27 -6.66 -8.60
CA GLU A 51 27.92 -7.92 -8.22
C GLU A 51 27.75 -8.24 -6.73
N SER A 52 27.87 -7.22 -5.88
CA SER A 52 27.65 -7.35 -4.44
C SER A 52 26.20 -7.70 -4.10
N LEU A 53 25.23 -7.05 -4.77
CA LEU A 53 23.80 -7.33 -4.62
C LEU A 53 23.45 -8.76 -5.05
N ASP A 54 24.00 -9.22 -6.17
CA ASP A 54 23.78 -10.58 -6.68
C ASP A 54 24.30 -11.64 -5.73
N LYS A 55 25.51 -11.42 -5.19
CA LYS A 55 26.11 -12.33 -4.21
C LYS A 55 25.21 -12.47 -2.99
N GLU A 56 24.68 -11.36 -2.49
CA GLU A 56 23.84 -11.37 -1.29
C GLU A 56 22.45 -11.96 -1.57
N ALA A 57 21.83 -11.59 -2.69
CA ALA A 57 20.55 -12.15 -3.13
C ALA A 57 20.63 -13.68 -3.27
N LYS A 58 21.75 -14.19 -3.80
CA LYS A 58 22.00 -15.64 -3.95
C LYS A 58 22.09 -16.36 -2.60
N LYS A 59 22.71 -15.76 -1.58
CA LYS A 59 22.86 -16.40 -0.25
C LYS A 59 21.51 -16.68 0.41
N ILE A 60 20.56 -15.77 0.24
CA ILE A 60 19.22 -15.88 0.83
C ILE A 60 18.17 -16.42 -0.16
N GLY A 61 18.58 -16.77 -1.38
CA GLY A 61 17.71 -17.40 -2.38
C GLY A 61 16.64 -16.48 -2.98
N VAL A 62 16.91 -15.18 -3.12
CA VAL A 62 15.98 -14.21 -3.71
C VAL A 62 16.53 -13.55 -4.96
N THR A 63 15.69 -12.80 -5.68
CA THR A 63 16.13 -12.01 -6.83
C THR A 63 16.81 -10.71 -6.38
N ARG A 64 17.66 -10.14 -7.24
CA ARG A 64 18.24 -8.81 -7.04
C ARG A 64 17.17 -7.74 -6.75
N GLN A 65 16.05 -7.78 -7.45
CA GLN A 65 14.96 -6.82 -7.25
C GLN A 65 14.31 -6.98 -5.87
N SER A 66 14.16 -8.21 -5.37
CA SER A 66 13.60 -8.46 -4.05
C SER A 66 14.49 -7.92 -2.95
N ILE A 67 15.81 -8.18 -3.01
CA ILE A 67 16.73 -7.68 -1.98
C ILE A 67 16.84 -6.15 -1.97
N ILE A 68 16.82 -5.51 -3.14
CA ILE A 68 16.78 -4.04 -3.26
C ILE A 68 15.54 -3.47 -2.55
N LYS A 69 14.37 -4.07 -2.75
CA LYS A 69 13.12 -3.61 -2.11
C LYS A 69 13.20 -3.71 -0.58
N VAL A 70 13.71 -4.82 -0.06
CA VAL A 70 13.83 -5.05 1.39
C VAL A 70 14.77 -4.02 2.00
N TRP A 71 15.98 -3.88 1.48
CA TRP A 71 16.98 -2.96 2.03
C TRP A 71 16.56 -1.49 1.98
N ILE A 72 15.90 -1.07 0.89
CA ILE A 72 15.34 0.29 0.81
C ILE A 72 14.27 0.50 1.88
N ALA A 73 13.37 -0.46 2.08
CA ALA A 73 12.32 -0.36 3.09
C ALA A 73 12.91 -0.30 4.51
N GLU A 74 13.91 -1.12 4.80
CA GLU A 74 14.64 -1.11 6.09
C GLU A 74 15.32 0.23 6.33
N ARG A 75 16.09 0.73 5.36
CA ARG A 75 16.78 2.02 5.47
C ARG A 75 15.81 3.19 5.66
N LEU A 76 14.69 3.21 4.93
CA LEU A 76 13.65 4.24 5.09
C LEU A 76 12.99 4.18 6.47
N LYS A 77 12.77 2.97 7.00
CA LYS A 77 12.21 2.78 8.35
C LYS A 77 13.17 3.29 9.42
N GLU A 78 14.47 3.03 9.29
CA GLU A 78 15.50 3.56 10.18
C GLU A 78 15.52 5.10 10.17
N GLU A 79 15.55 5.72 8.99
CA GLU A 79 15.54 7.17 8.85
C GLU A 79 14.27 7.81 9.42
N THR A 80 13.10 7.21 9.17
CA THR A 80 11.82 7.70 9.71
C THR A 80 11.78 7.56 11.24
N GLY A 81 12.33 6.48 11.79
CA GLY A 81 12.47 6.28 13.23
C GLY A 81 13.42 7.31 13.87
N HIS A 82 14.53 7.63 13.20
CA HIS A 82 15.48 8.66 13.64
C HIS A 82 14.89 10.08 13.64
N LEU A 83 14.05 10.40 12.64
CA LEU A 83 13.36 11.69 12.54
C LEU A 83 12.25 11.90 13.59
N GLN A 84 11.71 10.82 14.17
CA GLN A 84 10.72 10.91 15.26
C GLN A 84 11.35 10.98 16.66
N ALA A 85 12.64 10.62 16.76
CA ALA A 85 13.40 10.59 18.01
C ALA A 85 14.35 11.79 18.20
N SER A 86 14.34 12.76 17.26
CA SER A 86 15.13 14.00 17.27
C SER A 86 14.21 15.21 17.33
#